data_AF-Q94730-F1
#
_entry.id   AF-Q94730-F1
#
_cell.length_a   1.000
_cell.length_b   1.000
_cell.length_c   1.000
_cell.angle_alpha   90.00
_cell.angle_beta   90.00
_cell.angle_gamma   90.00
#
_symmetry.space_group_name_H-M   'P 1'
#
loop_
_entity.id
_entity.type
_entity.pdbx_description
1 polymer ?
#
loop_
_entity_poly.entity_id
_entity_poly.type
_entity_poly.pdbx_seq_one_letter_code
_entity_poly.pdbx_strand_id
1 'polypeptide(L)' 'CEGCKGFFKRTVRKDLSYACREDKQCLVDKRQRNRCQYCRYQK' A
#
# COMPACT_ATOMS: atom_id res chain seq x y z
N CYS A 1 7.08 -10.66 -0.87
CA CYS A 1 6.17 -11.39 -1.78
C CYS A 1 6.04 -10.63 -3.11
N GLU A 2 5.81 -11.33 -4.22
CA GLU A 2 5.76 -10.70 -5.55
C GLU A 2 4.68 -9.61 -5.67
N GLY A 3 3.55 -9.78 -4.99
CA GLY A 3 2.46 -8.79 -5.00
C GLY A 3 2.86 -7.43 -4.40
N CYS A 4 3.67 -7.39 -3.33
CA CYS A 4 4.14 -6.14 -2.73
C CYS A 4 5.28 -5.52 -3.54
N LYS A 5 6.17 -6.34 -4.13
CA LYS A 5 7.21 -5.87 -5.04
C LYS A 5 6.61 -5.15 -6.25
N GLY A 6 5.59 -5.74 -6.89
CA GLY A 6 4.89 -5.12 -8.01
C GLY A 6 4.12 -3.86 -7.62
N PHE A 7 3.54 -3.82 -6.42
CA PHE A 7 2.88 -2.63 -5.88
C PHE A 7 3.87 -1.47 -5.74
N PHE A 8 4.97 -1.66 -5.00
CA PHE A 8 6.00 -0.63 -4.80
C PHE A 8 6.56 -0.10 -6.12
N LYS A 9 6.94 -1.00 -7.05
CA LYS A 9 7.47 -0.62 -8.36
C LYS A 9 6.49 0.25 -9.15
N ARG A 10 5.18 -0.01 -9.08
CA ARG A 10 4.16 0.80 -9.76
C ARG A 10 3.99 2.16 -9.08
N THR A 11 3.97 2.20 -7.75
CA THR A 11 3.85 3.45 -6.98
C THR A 11 4.96 4.42 -7.36
N VAL A 12 6.22 3.97 -7.34
CA VAL A 12 7.38 4.82 -7.66
C VAL A 12 7.38 5.25 -9.12
N ARG A 13 7.17 4.32 -10.07
CA ARG A 13 7.24 4.64 -11.52
C ARG A 13 6.17 5.60 -12.00
N LYS A 14 5.00 5.57 -11.38
CA LYS A 14 3.85 6.40 -11.75
C LYS A 14 3.67 7.59 -10.80
N ASP A 15 4.61 7.79 -9.88
CA ASP A 15 4.56 8.82 -8.84
C ASP A 15 3.20 8.88 -8.12
N LEU A 16 2.69 7.70 -7.74
CA LEU A 16 1.36 7.61 -7.14
C LEU A 16 1.41 8.03 -5.68
N SER A 17 0.64 9.05 -5.36
CA SER A 17 0.35 9.44 -3.98
C SER A 17 -0.95 8.79 -3.49
N TYR A 18 -0.89 8.16 -2.33
CA TYR A 18 -2.05 7.56 -1.68
C TYR A 18 -2.44 8.36 -0.45
N ALA A 19 -3.73 8.38 -0.13
CA ALA A 19 -4.24 8.90 1.14
C ALA A 19 -4.83 7.74 1.95
N CYS A 20 -4.60 7.75 3.26
CA CYS A 20 -5.33 6.88 4.17
C CYS A 20 -6.71 7.49 4.45
N ARG A 21 -7.73 6.64 4.59
CA ARG A 21 -9.10 7.04 4.95
C ARG A 21 -9.39 6.91 6.45
N GLU A 22 -8.45 6.35 7.20
CA GLU A 22 -8.50 6.12 8.64
C GLU A 22 -7.22 6.72 9.27
N ASP A 23 -6.82 6.24 10.46
CA ASP A 23 -5.74 6.83 11.27
C ASP A 23 -4.32 6.47 10.82
N LYS A 24 -4.12 6.16 9.54
CA LYS A 24 -2.81 5.72 8.97
C LYS A 24 -2.21 4.48 9.66
N GLN A 25 -3.01 3.72 10.40
CA GLN A 25 -2.62 2.51 11.15
C GLN A 25 -3.33 1.24 10.65
N CYS A 26 -3.84 1.23 9.42
CA CYS A 26 -4.54 0.07 8.86
C CYS A 26 -3.66 -1.19 8.89
N LEU A 27 -4.26 -2.33 9.27
CA LEU A 27 -3.57 -3.62 9.29
C LEU A 27 -3.24 -4.07 7.86
N VAL A 28 -1.97 -4.40 7.59
CA VAL A 28 -1.50 -4.85 6.27
C VAL A 28 -1.10 -6.32 6.35
N ASP A 29 -2.07 -7.23 6.21
CA ASP A 29 -1.86 -8.67 6.13
C ASP A 29 -2.09 -9.23 4.71
N LYS A 30 -1.88 -10.54 4.50
CA LYS A 30 -2.04 -11.17 3.17
C LYS A 30 -3.46 -11.03 2.58
N ARG A 31 -4.50 -10.98 3.42
CA ARG A 31 -5.92 -10.90 3.03
C ARG A 31 -6.36 -9.44 2.81
N GLN A 32 -5.92 -8.51 3.66
CA GLN A 32 -6.44 -7.14 3.69
C GLN A 32 -5.44 -6.04 3.30
N ARG A 33 -4.21 -6.39 2.88
CA ARG A 33 -3.20 -5.42 2.37
C ARG A 33 -3.69 -4.50 1.25
N ASN A 34 -4.75 -4.86 0.51
CA ASN A 34 -5.31 -4.01 -0.54
C ASN A 34 -6.32 -2.97 -0.02
N ARG A 35 -6.74 -3.05 1.25
CA ARG A 35 -7.73 -2.15 1.87
C ARG A 35 -7.25 -0.70 1.92
N CYS A 36 -5.97 -0.48 2.23
CA CYS A 36 -5.37 0.84 2.28
C CYS A 36 -4.02 0.85 1.55
N GLN A 37 -3.98 1.50 0.39
CA GLN A 37 -2.75 1.64 -0.40
C GLN A 37 -1.71 2.51 0.30
N TYR A 38 -2.14 3.54 1.04
CA TYR A 38 -1.23 4.37 1.83
C TYR A 38 -0.50 3.54 2.88
N CYS A 39 -1.24 2.88 3.79
CA CYS A 39 -0.64 2.09 4.86
C CYS A 39 0.19 0.93 4.30
N ARG A 40 -0.24 0.31 3.20
CA ARG A 40 0.54 -0.71 2.50
C ARG A 40 1.86 -0.17 1.95
N TYR A 41 1.90 1.06 1.47
CA TYR A 41 3.12 1.68 0.93
C TYR A 41 4.08 2.15 2.03
N GLN A 42 3.55 2.53 3.19
CA GLN A 42 4.32 2.96 4.36
C GLN A 42 4.86 1.79 5.22
N LYS A 43 4.40 0.56 4.97
CA LYS A 43 4.79 -0.67 5.68
C LYS A 43 5.91 -1.41 4.98
#